data_AF-A0A256W4F0-F1
#
_entry.id   AF-A0A256W4F0-F1
#
_cell.length_a   1.000
_cell.length_b   1.000
_cell.length_c   1.000
_cell.angle_alpha   90.00
_cell.angle_beta   90.00
_cell.angle_gamma   90.00
#
_symmetry.space_group_name_H-M   'P 1'
#
loop_
_entity.id
_entity.type
_entity.pdbx_description
1 polymer ?
#
loop_
_entity_poly.entity_id
_entity_poly.type
_entity_poly.pdbx_seq_one_letter_code
_entity_poly.pdbx_strand_id
1 'polypeptide(L)'
;MNEKQISLFRFISTFSLTATLVITLWAYFQLDDTFEMANITSMSIKFQLFVIGIVISSFASFLITWRLILTIVVLQADYKDNLNKKDLNIIIKEKKEYDKEKTIEWNTIINNDSQKLLNSLCHVLDIDIGRKYDLLNNMYNNTANYSLVLTKEEQNNSTFELGIGINGQAAESMKPLLLTNIPSDYVKIKSGSGQISPKNIYIIPIVENGTTKYLFELADMKANGKATYDKLLVFANEFSNTLNKG
;
A
#
# COMPACT_ATOMS: atom_id res chain seq x y z
N MET A 1 -7.03 -9.69 -0.93
CA MET A 1 -7.97 -10.25 -1.93
C MET A 1 -9.23 -9.42 -1.86
N ASN A 2 -9.64 -8.77 -2.94
CA ASN A 2 -10.83 -7.90 -2.92
C ASN A 2 -12.12 -8.74 -2.92
N GLU A 3 -13.27 -8.13 -2.62
CA GLU A 3 -14.55 -8.87 -2.56
C GLU A 3 -14.89 -9.59 -3.86
N LYS A 4 -14.52 -9.00 -5.01
CA LYS A 4 -14.70 -9.63 -6.33
C LYS A 4 -13.91 -10.93 -6.46
N GLN A 5 -12.66 -10.96 -5.99
CA GLN A 5 -11.82 -12.16 -5.99
C GLN A 5 -12.37 -13.24 -5.04
N ILE A 6 -12.89 -12.85 -3.86
CA ILE A 6 -13.51 -13.79 -2.92
C ILE A 6 -14.78 -14.41 -3.50
N SER A 7 -15.63 -13.58 -4.13
CA SER A 7 -16.84 -14.03 -4.82
C SER A 7 -16.51 -14.97 -5.99
N LEU A 8 -15.52 -14.60 -6.80
CA LEU A 8 -15.03 -15.43 -7.91
C LEU A 8 -14.51 -16.79 -7.41
N PHE A 9 -13.74 -16.80 -6.31
CA PHE A 9 -13.20 -18.04 -5.77
C PHE A 9 -14.30 -18.95 -5.20
N ARG A 10 -15.30 -18.38 -4.51
CA ARG A 10 -16.50 -19.13 -4.08
C ARG A 10 -17.19 -19.75 -5.28
N PHE A 11 -17.44 -18.97 -6.33
CA PHE A 11 -18.08 -19.43 -7.56
C PHE A 11 -17.30 -20.57 -8.23
N ILE A 12 -15.99 -20.43 -8.40
CA ILE A 12 -15.12 -21.46 -9.00
C ILE A 12 -15.15 -22.74 -8.17
N SER A 13 -15.06 -22.64 -6.85
CA SER A 13 -15.08 -23.81 -5.96
C SER A 13 -16.41 -24.56 -6.00
N THR A 14 -17.54 -23.84 -6.02
CA THR A 14 -18.87 -24.46 -6.16
C THR A 14 -19.05 -25.09 -7.53
N PHE A 15 -18.62 -24.39 -8.59
CA PHE A 15 -18.70 -24.89 -9.96
C PHE A 15 -17.87 -26.16 -10.13
N SER A 16 -16.65 -26.18 -9.62
CA SER A 16 -15.77 -27.37 -9.65
C SER A 16 -16.42 -28.57 -8.98
N LEU A 17 -17.02 -28.40 -7.79
CA LEU A 17 -17.71 -29.51 -7.11
C LEU A 17 -18.89 -30.03 -7.93
N THR A 18 -19.73 -29.12 -8.46
CA THR A 18 -20.87 -29.52 -9.29
C THR A 18 -20.43 -30.24 -10.57
N ALA A 19 -19.38 -29.77 -11.23
CA ALA A 19 -18.84 -30.39 -12.43
C ALA A 19 -18.29 -31.79 -12.14
N THR A 20 -17.53 -31.97 -11.05
CA THR A 20 -17.02 -33.28 -10.64
C THR A 20 -18.17 -34.25 -10.36
N LEU A 21 -19.20 -33.84 -9.61
CA LEU A 21 -20.35 -34.71 -9.32
C LEU A 21 -21.10 -35.10 -10.60
N VAL A 22 -21.36 -34.14 -11.51
CA VAL A 22 -22.04 -34.40 -12.78
C VAL A 22 -21.24 -35.36 -13.66
N ILE A 23 -19.93 -35.16 -13.79
CA ILE A 23 -19.06 -36.03 -14.58
C ILE A 23 -18.99 -37.43 -13.96
N THR A 24 -18.87 -37.54 -12.64
CA THR A 24 -18.83 -38.84 -11.95
C THR A 24 -20.16 -39.58 -12.10
N LEU A 25 -21.30 -38.90 -11.97
CA LEU A 25 -22.63 -39.48 -12.19
C LEU A 25 -22.83 -39.91 -13.65
N TRP A 26 -22.49 -39.05 -14.61
CA TRP A 26 -22.60 -39.37 -16.04
C TRP A 26 -21.73 -40.57 -16.42
N ALA A 27 -20.47 -40.60 -15.97
CA ALA A 27 -19.58 -41.74 -16.20
C ALA A 27 -20.08 -43.03 -15.53
N TYR A 28 -20.72 -42.92 -14.36
CA TYR A 28 -21.31 -44.07 -13.67
C TYR A 28 -22.46 -44.70 -14.48
N PHE A 29 -23.35 -43.88 -15.06
CA PHE A 29 -24.43 -44.39 -15.92
C PHE A 29 -23.88 -45.00 -17.22
N GLN A 30 -22.89 -44.38 -17.85
CA GLN A 30 -22.32 -44.90 -19.10
C GLN A 30 -21.64 -46.27 -18.93
N LEU A 31 -21.15 -46.56 -17.71
CA LEU A 31 -20.56 -47.85 -17.40
C LEU A 31 -21.60 -48.97 -17.40
N ASP A 32 -22.85 -48.71 -17.01
CA ASP A 32 -23.92 -49.72 -16.98
C ASP A 32 -24.15 -50.33 -18.37
N ASP A 33 -24.28 -49.47 -19.40
CA ASP A 33 -24.39 -49.88 -20.80
C ASP A 33 -23.21 -50.78 -21.23
N THR A 34 -21.99 -50.44 -20.81
CA THR A 34 -20.79 -51.23 -21.17
C THR A 34 -20.72 -52.58 -20.46
N PHE A 35 -21.26 -52.69 -19.24
CA PHE A 35 -21.30 -53.95 -18.49
C PHE A 35 -22.35 -54.90 -19.07
N GLU A 36 -23.51 -54.37 -19.50
CA GLU A 36 -24.53 -55.16 -20.22
C GLU A 36 -23.96 -55.77 -21.51
N MET A 37 -23.23 -54.99 -22.31
CA MET A 37 -22.57 -55.48 -23.53
C MET A 37 -21.51 -56.56 -23.26
N ALA A 38 -20.92 -56.57 -22.07
CA ALA A 38 -19.89 -57.51 -21.66
C ALA A 38 -20.44 -58.78 -20.96
N ASN A 39 -21.76 -58.95 -20.85
CA ASN A 39 -22.42 -60.02 -20.06
C ASN A 39 -22.00 -60.02 -18.57
N ILE A 40 -21.63 -58.87 -18.01
CA ILE A 40 -21.30 -58.73 -16.60
C ILE A 40 -22.58 -58.33 -15.86
N THR A 41 -23.09 -59.21 -15.01
CA THR A 41 -24.40 -59.04 -14.34
C THR A 41 -24.42 -57.98 -13.25
N SER A 42 -23.26 -57.63 -12.68
CA SER A 42 -23.17 -56.57 -11.67
C SER A 42 -21.74 -56.04 -11.52
N MET A 43 -21.67 -54.78 -11.10
CA MET A 43 -20.42 -54.10 -10.80
C MET A 43 -19.80 -54.59 -9.49
N SER A 44 -18.47 -54.74 -9.46
CA SER A 44 -17.74 -55.16 -8.26
C SER A 44 -17.89 -54.15 -7.12
N ILE A 45 -18.17 -54.65 -5.91
CA ILE A 45 -18.28 -53.85 -4.68
C ILE A 45 -17.02 -53.00 -4.42
N LYS A 46 -15.83 -53.50 -4.80
CA LYS A 46 -14.56 -52.77 -4.65
C LYS A 46 -14.52 -51.51 -5.52
N PHE A 47 -15.08 -51.59 -6.73
CA PHE A 47 -15.14 -50.47 -7.66
C PHE A 47 -16.19 -49.44 -7.22
N GLN A 48 -17.35 -49.87 -6.72
CA GLN A 48 -18.36 -48.97 -6.15
C GLN A 48 -17.81 -48.17 -4.96
N LEU A 49 -17.09 -48.84 -4.05
CA LEU A 49 -16.43 -48.18 -2.92
C LEU A 49 -15.35 -47.19 -3.38
N PHE A 50 -14.63 -47.50 -4.47
CA PHE A 50 -13.67 -46.58 -5.06
C PHE A 50 -14.32 -45.29 -5.58
N VAL A 51 -15.45 -45.40 -6.30
CA VAL A 51 -16.21 -44.23 -6.79
C VAL A 51 -16.76 -43.40 -5.63
N ILE A 52 -17.32 -44.03 -4.60
CA ILE A 52 -17.79 -43.34 -3.39
C ILE A 52 -16.63 -42.61 -2.69
N GLY A 53 -15.44 -43.23 -2.63
CA GLY A 53 -14.24 -42.61 -2.08
C GLY A 53 -13.84 -41.32 -2.80
N ILE A 54 -13.92 -41.30 -4.13
CA ILE A 54 -13.67 -40.09 -4.93
C ILE A 54 -14.65 -38.98 -4.54
N VAL A 55 -15.96 -39.28 -4.54
CA VAL A 55 -17.01 -38.32 -4.20
C VAL A 55 -16.81 -37.73 -2.80
N ILE A 56 -16.52 -38.57 -1.80
CA ILE A 56 -16.26 -38.14 -0.42
C ILE A 56 -15.02 -37.25 -0.36
N SER A 57 -13.94 -37.62 -1.05
CA SER A 57 -12.70 -36.84 -1.05
C SER A 57 -12.88 -35.45 -1.69
N SER A 58 -13.62 -35.37 -2.80
CA SER A 58 -13.94 -34.11 -3.47
C SER A 58 -14.80 -33.21 -2.60
N PHE A 59 -15.78 -33.79 -1.91
CA PHE A 59 -16.63 -33.05 -0.98
C PHE A 59 -15.85 -32.53 0.24
N ALA A 60 -14.97 -33.36 0.82
CA ALA A 60 -14.11 -32.94 1.93
C ALA A 60 -13.18 -31.79 1.53
N SER A 61 -12.57 -31.86 0.34
CA SER A 61 -11.73 -30.79 -0.20
C SER A 61 -12.49 -29.47 -0.37
N PHE A 62 -13.73 -29.53 -0.86
CA PHE A 62 -14.61 -28.37 -0.97
C PHE A 62 -14.87 -27.74 0.41
N LEU A 63 -15.21 -28.53 1.43
CA LEU A 63 -15.46 -28.01 2.78
C LEU A 63 -14.24 -27.34 3.41
N ILE A 64 -13.05 -27.92 3.22
CA ILE A 64 -11.79 -27.33 3.69
C ILE A 64 -11.58 -25.97 3.02
N THR A 65 -11.73 -25.92 1.69
CA THR A 65 -11.56 -24.71 0.90
C THR A 65 -12.56 -23.63 1.32
N TRP A 66 -13.83 -24.00 1.52
CA TRP A 66 -14.88 -23.10 2.00
C TRP A 66 -14.56 -22.51 3.39
N ARG A 67 -14.07 -23.36 4.32
CA ARG A 67 -13.68 -22.93 5.67
C ARG A 67 -12.49 -21.96 5.64
N LEU A 68 -11.51 -22.20 4.76
CA LEU A 68 -10.35 -21.30 4.58
C LEU A 68 -10.80 -19.93 4.06
N ILE A 69 -11.70 -19.89 3.08
CA ILE A 69 -12.25 -18.64 2.55
C ILE A 69 -13.02 -17.88 3.62
N LEU A 70 -13.86 -18.56 4.41
CA LEU A 70 -14.57 -17.94 5.53
C LEU A 70 -13.59 -17.35 6.56
N THR A 71 -12.53 -18.08 6.90
CA THR A 71 -11.49 -17.61 7.81
C THR A 71 -10.82 -16.35 7.28
N ILE A 72 -10.46 -16.32 5.99
CA ILE A 72 -9.84 -15.15 5.36
C ILE A 72 -10.76 -13.93 5.41
N VAL A 73 -12.06 -14.11 5.13
CA VAL A 73 -13.05 -13.03 5.19
C VAL A 73 -13.17 -12.45 6.59
N VAL A 74 -13.26 -13.32 7.62
CA VAL A 74 -13.35 -12.88 9.02
C VAL A 74 -12.06 -12.16 9.45
N LEU A 75 -10.90 -12.69 9.10
CA LEU A 75 -9.60 -12.05 9.40
C LEU A 75 -9.48 -10.68 8.73
N GLN A 76 -9.97 -10.52 7.50
CA GLN A 76 -9.98 -9.23 6.82
C GLN A 76 -10.93 -8.22 7.48
N ALA A 77 -12.11 -8.68 7.91
CA ALA A 77 -13.06 -7.83 8.62
C ALA A 77 -12.50 -7.38 9.98
N ASP A 78 -11.92 -8.29 10.74
CA ASP A 78 -11.30 -8.01 12.04
C ASP A 78 -10.05 -7.12 11.90
N TYR A 79 -9.20 -7.38 10.90
CA TYR A 79 -8.06 -6.51 10.60
C TYR A 79 -8.51 -5.09 10.27
N LYS A 80 -9.54 -4.92 9.42
CA LYS A 80 -10.07 -3.62 9.02
C LYS A 80 -10.72 -2.87 10.19
N ASP A 81 -11.44 -3.57 11.07
CA ASP A 81 -12.04 -3.00 12.27
C ASP A 81 -10.97 -2.55 13.29
N ASN A 82 -9.94 -3.37 13.50
CA ASN A 82 -8.79 -3.02 14.34
C ASN A 82 -7.98 -1.84 13.78
N LEU A 83 -7.82 -1.76 12.45
CA LEU A 83 -7.17 -0.63 11.79
C LEU A 83 -7.98 0.65 12.01
N ASN A 84 -9.28 0.63 11.72
CA ASN A 84 -10.17 1.77 11.95
C ASN A 84 -10.20 2.21 13.42
N LYS A 85 -10.24 1.28 14.37
CA LYS A 85 -10.18 1.59 15.81
C LYS A 85 -8.84 2.20 16.21
N LYS A 86 -7.73 1.71 15.66
CA LYS A 86 -6.40 2.25 15.90
C LYS A 86 -6.27 3.66 15.32
N ASP A 87 -6.74 3.87 14.10
CA ASP A 87 -6.75 5.18 13.43
C ASP A 87 -7.66 6.17 14.18
N LEU A 88 -8.86 5.74 14.60
CA LEU A 88 -9.74 6.55 15.45
C LEU A 88 -9.09 6.90 16.79
N ASN A 89 -8.43 5.94 17.45
CA ASN A 89 -7.74 6.20 18.72
C ASN A 89 -6.51 7.11 18.54
N ILE A 90 -5.80 7.00 17.41
CA ILE A 90 -4.72 7.90 17.03
C ILE A 90 -5.28 9.30 16.79
N ILE A 91 -6.32 9.45 15.98
CA ILE A 91 -7.00 10.73 15.72
C ILE A 91 -7.58 11.33 17.01
N ILE A 92 -8.15 10.52 17.91
CA ILE A 92 -8.69 10.98 19.20
C ILE A 92 -7.56 11.39 20.15
N LYS A 93 -6.42 10.69 20.14
CA LYS A 93 -5.23 11.10 20.90
C LYS A 93 -4.62 12.38 20.33
N GLU A 94 -4.47 12.47 19.02
CA GLU A 94 -4.03 13.68 18.31
C GLU A 94 -4.94 14.86 18.64
N LYS A 95 -6.27 14.68 18.60
CA LYS A 95 -7.24 15.74 18.93
C LYS A 95 -7.21 16.16 20.40
N LYS A 96 -6.76 15.29 21.32
CA LYS A 96 -6.57 15.62 22.75
C LYS A 96 -5.21 16.23 23.05
N GLU A 97 -4.22 16.04 22.18
CA GLU A 97 -2.84 16.51 22.37
C GLU A 97 -2.54 17.78 21.55
N TYR A 98 -3.39 18.13 20.56
CA TYR A 98 -3.21 19.28 19.67
C TYR A 98 -3.62 20.65 20.26
N ASP A 99 -4.27 20.69 21.42
CA ASP A 99 -4.75 21.95 22.00
C ASP A 99 -3.73 22.54 22.99
N LYS A 100 -2.54 22.93 22.48
CA LYS A 100 -1.58 23.89 23.06
C LYS A 100 -0.24 23.94 22.28
N GLU A 101 -0.25 24.33 21.01
CA GLU A 101 0.98 24.89 20.40
C GLU A 101 0.66 25.78 19.19
N LYS A 102 1.53 26.78 18.96
CA LYS A 102 1.40 27.87 18.00
C LYS A 102 0.96 27.37 16.61
N THR A 103 -0.23 27.76 16.18
CA THR A 103 -0.80 27.38 14.87
C THR A 103 0.05 27.96 13.74
N ILE A 104 0.54 27.10 12.83
CA ILE A 104 1.27 27.53 11.64
C ILE A 104 0.26 27.97 10.58
N GLU A 105 0.38 29.20 10.08
CA GLU A 105 -0.45 29.69 8.98
C GLU A 105 0.08 29.20 7.61
N TRP A 106 -0.27 27.98 7.22
CA TRP A 106 0.26 27.31 6.02
C TRP A 106 0.06 28.10 4.71
N ASN A 107 -1.04 28.85 4.60
CA ASN A 107 -1.33 29.68 3.43
C ASN A 107 -0.30 30.79 3.19
N THR A 108 0.47 31.18 4.20
CA THR A 108 1.56 32.16 4.06
C THR A 108 2.86 31.52 3.53
N ILE A 109 2.99 30.19 3.66
CA ILE A 109 4.15 29.41 3.25
C ILE A 109 3.97 28.89 1.82
N ILE A 110 2.75 28.43 1.49
CA ILE A 110 2.40 27.90 0.17
C ILE A 110 2.58 29.00 -0.88
N ASN A 111 3.46 28.76 -1.84
CA ASN A 111 3.75 29.69 -2.92
C ASN A 111 4.17 28.93 -4.20
N ASN A 112 4.10 29.60 -5.34
CA ASN A 112 4.38 29.00 -6.65
C ASN A 112 5.88 28.81 -6.94
N ASP A 113 6.77 29.40 -6.14
CA ASP A 113 8.22 29.31 -6.30
C ASP A 113 8.75 28.11 -5.48
N SER A 114 9.11 27.03 -6.17
CA SER A 114 9.55 25.77 -5.56
C SER A 114 10.65 25.96 -4.52
N GLN A 115 11.62 26.85 -4.76
CA GLN A 115 12.75 27.05 -3.87
C GLN A 115 12.35 27.85 -2.62
N LYS A 116 11.56 28.92 -2.79
CA LYS A 116 11.05 29.71 -1.64
C LYS A 116 10.11 28.89 -0.77
N LEU A 117 9.25 28.08 -1.38
CA LEU A 117 8.35 27.16 -0.68
C LEU A 117 9.14 26.19 0.18
N LEU A 118 10.11 25.49 -0.42
CA LEU A 118 10.92 24.51 0.29
C LEU A 118 11.72 25.17 1.43
N ASN A 119 12.34 26.32 1.18
CA ASN A 119 13.10 27.04 2.20
C ASN A 119 12.23 27.42 3.41
N SER A 120 11.04 27.95 3.16
CA SER A 120 10.11 28.40 4.20
C SER A 120 9.57 27.21 5.00
N LEU A 121 9.20 26.13 4.32
CA LEU A 121 8.75 24.89 4.97
C LEU A 121 9.84 24.32 5.89
N CYS A 122 11.07 24.21 5.38
CA CYS A 122 12.18 23.68 6.17
C CYS A 122 12.51 24.57 7.38
N HIS A 123 12.48 25.90 7.23
CA HIS A 123 12.72 26.82 8.34
C HIS A 123 11.64 26.72 9.43
N VAL A 124 10.37 26.71 9.05
CA VAL A 124 9.25 26.68 10.01
C VAL A 124 9.20 25.38 10.81
N LEU A 125 9.61 24.27 10.19
CA LEU A 125 9.59 22.94 10.81
C LEU A 125 10.93 22.49 11.37
N ASP A 126 11.96 23.32 11.28
CA ASP A 126 13.33 23.00 11.70
C ASP A 126 13.81 21.69 11.08
N ILE A 127 13.75 21.61 9.74
CA ILE A 127 14.16 20.46 8.93
C ILE A 127 15.55 20.72 8.38
N ASP A 128 16.44 19.75 8.53
CA ASP A 128 17.86 19.90 8.17
C ASP A 128 18.07 19.85 6.64
N ILE A 129 17.34 18.97 5.94
CA ILE A 129 17.47 18.76 4.49
C ILE A 129 16.10 18.62 3.84
N GLY A 130 15.98 19.15 2.63
CA GLY A 130 14.79 18.95 1.83
C GLY A 130 15.04 18.93 0.32
N ARG A 131 14.17 18.21 -0.38
CA ARG A 131 14.00 18.26 -1.83
C ARG A 131 12.53 18.35 -2.18
N LYS A 132 12.24 19.06 -3.26
CA LYS A 132 10.91 19.10 -3.88
C LYS A 132 11.01 18.53 -5.29
N TYR A 133 10.05 17.68 -5.62
CA TYR A 133 9.90 17.08 -6.94
C TYR A 133 8.56 17.48 -7.56
N ASP A 134 8.56 17.74 -8.87
CA ASP A 134 7.38 18.11 -9.63
C ASP A 134 7.13 17.07 -10.72
N LEU A 135 5.88 16.66 -10.87
CA LEU A 135 5.47 15.74 -11.93
C LEU A 135 5.43 16.47 -13.29
N LEU A 136 6.35 16.10 -14.18
CA LEU A 136 6.47 16.59 -15.56
C LEU A 136 6.69 15.40 -16.50
N ASN A 137 5.83 15.25 -17.51
CA ASN A 137 5.91 14.17 -18.51
C ASN A 137 6.03 12.75 -17.89
N ASN A 138 5.19 12.45 -16.88
CA ASN A 138 5.19 11.19 -16.12
C ASN A 138 6.47 10.89 -15.31
N MET A 139 7.39 11.84 -15.19
CA MET A 139 8.56 11.72 -14.32
C MET A 139 8.57 12.81 -13.25
N TYR A 140 9.05 12.45 -12.07
CA TYR A 140 9.27 13.40 -11.00
C TYR A 140 10.65 14.02 -11.17
N ASN A 141 10.69 15.34 -11.31
CA ASN A 141 11.93 16.09 -11.52
C ASN A 141 12.23 16.92 -10.28
N ASN A 142 13.47 16.86 -9.77
CA ASN A 142 13.90 17.70 -8.66
C ASN A 142 13.88 19.18 -9.07
N THR A 143 13.06 19.98 -8.40
CA THR A 143 12.87 21.42 -8.70
C THR A 143 13.41 22.34 -7.63
N ALA A 144 13.71 21.84 -6.43
CA ALA A 144 14.30 22.63 -5.35
C ALA A 144 15.07 21.76 -4.36
N ASN A 145 16.13 22.34 -3.79
CA ASN A 145 16.98 21.68 -2.80
C ASN A 145 17.23 22.59 -1.59
N TYR A 146 17.23 22.04 -0.39
CA TYR A 146 17.55 22.73 0.85
C TYR A 146 18.72 22.04 1.55
N SER A 147 19.75 22.83 1.89
CA SER A 147 20.98 22.39 2.56
C SER A 147 21.67 21.17 1.91
N LEU A 148 21.55 21.05 0.59
CA LEU A 148 22.17 20.00 -0.23
C LEU A 148 23.12 20.64 -1.22
N VAL A 149 24.40 20.29 -1.12
CA VAL A 149 25.39 20.60 -2.16
C VAL A 149 25.48 19.40 -3.09
N LEU A 150 24.79 19.50 -4.23
CA LEU A 150 24.82 18.48 -5.28
C LEU A 150 25.91 18.83 -6.29
N THR A 151 26.64 17.82 -6.74
CA THR A 151 27.42 17.92 -7.97
C THR A 151 26.50 18.13 -9.18
N LYS A 152 27.04 18.68 -10.28
CA LYS A 152 26.27 18.86 -11.52
C LYS A 152 25.68 17.54 -12.06
N GLU A 153 26.37 16.43 -11.82
CA GLU A 153 25.95 15.10 -12.24
C GLU A 153 24.81 14.55 -11.37
N GLU A 154 24.88 14.79 -10.04
CA GLU A 154 23.79 14.47 -9.11
C GLU A 154 22.53 15.33 -9.37
N GLN A 155 22.68 16.59 -9.82
CA GLN A 155 21.55 17.43 -10.24
C GLN A 155 20.84 16.86 -11.48
N ASN A 156 21.59 16.42 -12.48
CA ASN A 156 21.04 15.88 -13.73
C ASN A 156 20.36 14.51 -13.55
N ASN A 157 20.75 13.72 -12.55
CA ASN A 157 20.17 12.41 -12.24
C ASN A 157 19.11 12.43 -11.13
N SER A 158 18.64 13.60 -10.71
CA SER A 158 17.65 13.73 -9.64
C SER A 158 16.20 13.57 -10.14
N THR A 159 15.93 12.52 -10.92
CA THR A 159 14.58 12.18 -11.39
C THR A 159 14.20 10.76 -10.96
N PHE A 160 12.89 10.49 -10.85
CA PHE A 160 12.40 9.13 -10.63
C PHE A 160 11.03 8.91 -11.28
N GLU A 161 10.71 7.64 -11.52
CA GLU A 161 9.45 7.19 -12.10
C GLU A 161 8.43 6.79 -11.02
N LEU A 162 7.14 6.92 -11.34
CA LEU A 162 6.05 6.49 -10.48
C LEU A 162 6.15 4.97 -10.19
N GLY A 163 5.94 4.57 -8.94
CA GLY A 163 6.03 3.16 -8.50
C GLY A 163 7.47 2.61 -8.34
N ILE A 164 8.49 3.33 -8.81
CA ILE A 164 9.90 2.89 -8.71
C ILE A 164 10.59 3.53 -7.51
N GLY A 165 11.16 2.69 -6.65
CA GLY A 165 11.82 3.13 -5.42
C GLY A 165 10.84 3.69 -4.39
N ILE A 166 11.37 4.13 -3.25
CA ILE A 166 10.53 4.54 -2.12
C ILE A 166 9.72 5.81 -2.41
N ASN A 167 10.34 6.76 -3.12
CA ASN A 167 9.67 7.99 -3.55
C ASN A 167 8.58 7.69 -4.59
N GLY A 168 8.86 6.83 -5.57
CA GLY A 168 7.89 6.44 -6.59
C GLY A 168 6.70 5.68 -6.01
N GLN A 169 6.92 4.78 -5.04
CA GLN A 169 5.84 4.04 -4.36
C GLN A 169 4.98 4.94 -3.47
N ALA A 170 5.59 5.89 -2.76
CA ALA A 170 4.85 6.89 -1.99
C ALA A 170 3.98 7.76 -2.91
N ALA A 171 4.53 8.17 -4.06
CA ALA A 171 3.81 8.92 -5.06
C ALA A 171 2.65 8.14 -5.69
N GLU A 172 2.85 6.84 -6.01
CA GLU A 172 1.81 5.96 -6.59
C GLU A 172 0.68 5.68 -5.60
N SER A 173 1.03 5.37 -4.36
CA SER A 173 0.06 5.06 -3.31
C SER A 173 -0.63 6.30 -2.72
N MET A 174 -0.11 7.50 -2.99
CA MET A 174 -0.53 8.77 -2.39
C MET A 174 -0.48 8.74 -0.85
N LYS A 175 0.44 7.96 -0.29
CA LYS A 175 0.58 7.78 1.16
C LYS A 175 1.88 8.42 1.65
N PRO A 176 1.79 9.38 2.58
CA PRO A 176 2.97 9.94 3.22
C PRO A 176 3.72 8.87 4.04
N LEU A 177 5.04 8.89 4.00
CA LEU A 177 5.89 7.95 4.73
C LEU A 177 6.76 8.68 5.75
N LEU A 178 6.90 8.07 6.93
CA LEU A 178 7.92 8.41 7.93
C LEU A 178 8.85 7.20 8.08
N LEU A 179 10.11 7.38 7.71
CA LEU A 179 11.15 6.38 7.88
C LEU A 179 12.00 6.74 9.09
N THR A 180 12.04 5.81 10.03
CA THR A 180 12.87 5.87 11.25
C THR A 180 13.82 4.67 11.25
N ASN A 181 14.95 4.76 11.96
CA ASN A 181 16.00 3.72 11.99
C ASN A 181 16.60 3.44 10.61
N ILE A 182 17.00 4.51 9.92
CA ILE A 182 17.56 4.45 8.57
C ILE A 182 18.97 3.84 8.62
N PRO A 183 19.27 2.83 7.79
CA PRO A 183 20.63 2.30 7.65
C PRO A 183 21.62 3.42 7.29
N SER A 184 22.83 3.39 7.86
CA SER A 184 23.85 4.46 7.73
C SER A 184 24.29 4.77 6.29
N ASP A 185 23.94 3.90 5.36
CA ASP A 185 24.31 3.90 3.95
C ASP A 185 23.18 4.41 3.02
N TYR A 186 21.96 4.65 3.52
CA TYR A 186 20.80 4.99 2.69
C TYR A 186 20.79 6.45 2.20
N VAL A 187 21.09 7.41 3.09
CA VAL A 187 21.20 8.85 2.77
C VAL A 187 22.35 9.45 3.57
N LYS A 188 23.27 10.14 2.89
CA LYS A 188 24.43 10.78 3.51
C LYS A 188 24.37 12.29 3.34
N ILE A 189 24.33 13.00 4.45
CA ILE A 189 24.47 14.45 4.49
C ILE A 189 25.96 14.76 4.38
N LYS A 190 26.39 15.39 3.28
CA LYS A 190 27.78 15.90 3.18
C LYS A 190 27.84 17.26 3.89
N SER A 191 28.40 17.28 5.09
CA SER A 191 28.82 18.51 5.77
C SER A 191 30.32 18.73 5.55
N GLY A 192 30.79 19.99 5.64
CA GLY A 192 32.21 20.36 5.50
C GLY A 192 33.16 19.69 6.50
N SER A 193 32.64 18.99 7.52
CA SER A 193 33.39 18.28 8.56
C SER A 193 33.09 16.77 8.67
N GLY A 194 32.21 16.20 7.81
CA GLY A 194 31.88 14.78 7.85
C GLY A 194 30.58 14.38 7.15
N GLN A 195 30.28 13.07 7.18
CA GLN A 195 29.02 12.50 6.70
C GLN A 195 28.18 12.04 7.90
N ILE A 196 26.96 12.56 8.06
CA ILE A 196 26.00 12.11 9.07
C ILE A 196 24.74 11.61 8.38
N SER A 197 24.18 10.51 8.88
CA SER A 197 22.89 9.97 8.43
C SER A 197 21.74 10.61 9.21
N PRO A 198 20.66 11.03 8.54
CA PRO A 198 19.49 11.57 9.23
C PRO A 198 18.82 10.49 10.10
N LYS A 199 18.11 10.91 11.15
CA LYS A 199 17.34 10.00 12.00
C LYS A 199 15.94 9.76 11.47
N ASN A 200 15.38 10.78 10.82
CA ASN A 200 14.04 10.75 10.23
C ASN A 200 14.11 11.17 8.77
N ILE A 201 13.42 10.43 7.90
CA ILE A 201 13.13 10.83 6.52
C ILE A 201 11.62 10.85 6.34
N TYR A 202 11.11 11.95 5.78
CA TYR A 202 9.71 12.18 5.48
C TYR A 202 9.53 12.22 3.96
N ILE A 203 8.60 11.42 3.44
CA ILE A 203 8.22 11.45 2.03
C ILE A 203 6.76 11.85 1.97
N ILE A 204 6.51 13.09 1.52
CA ILE A 204 5.20 13.74 1.61
C ILE A 204 4.70 14.04 0.19
N PRO A 205 3.81 13.18 -0.37
CA PRO A 205 3.13 13.45 -1.63
C PRO A 205 2.05 14.54 -1.43
N ILE A 206 1.97 15.48 -2.38
CA ILE A 206 0.90 16.47 -2.48
C ILE A 206 0.00 16.06 -3.64
N VAL A 207 -1.27 15.80 -3.32
CA VAL A 207 -2.25 15.26 -4.26
C VAL A 207 -3.10 16.38 -4.86
N GLU A 208 -3.23 16.38 -6.18
CA GLU A 208 -4.12 17.24 -6.95
C GLU A 208 -4.91 16.34 -7.90
N ASN A 209 -6.24 16.47 -7.91
CA ASN A 209 -7.12 15.68 -8.79
C ASN A 209 -6.84 14.17 -8.80
N GLY A 210 -6.54 13.58 -7.63
CA GLY A 210 -6.29 12.14 -7.48
C GLY A 210 -4.93 11.65 -8.00
N THR A 211 -4.01 12.56 -8.28
CA THR A 211 -2.62 12.25 -8.66
C THR A 211 -1.65 13.01 -7.77
N THR A 212 -0.53 12.39 -7.38
CA THR A 212 0.56 13.10 -6.70
C THR A 212 1.19 14.11 -7.69
N LYS A 213 0.98 15.41 -7.47
CA LYS A 213 1.51 16.47 -8.34
C LYS A 213 2.91 16.90 -7.93
N TYR A 214 3.14 16.94 -6.61
CA TYR A 214 4.42 17.27 -6.02
C TYR A 214 4.80 16.23 -4.98
N LEU A 215 6.10 16.03 -4.76
CA LEU A 215 6.60 15.17 -3.68
C LEU A 215 7.72 15.89 -2.94
N PHE A 216 7.62 15.93 -1.62
CA PHE A 216 8.66 16.46 -0.74
C PHE A 216 9.41 15.29 -0.10
N GLU A 217 10.73 15.28 -0.24
CA GLU A 217 11.62 14.39 0.50
C GLU A 217 12.39 15.24 1.50
N LEU A 218 12.13 15.05 2.78
CA LEU A 218 12.65 15.88 3.86
C LEU A 218 13.37 14.99 4.87
N ALA A 219 14.39 15.51 5.55
CA ALA A 219 15.12 14.76 6.55
C ALA A 219 15.58 15.64 7.70
N ASP A 220 15.58 15.06 8.91
CA ASP A 220 16.13 15.72 10.09
C ASP A 220 16.88 14.76 11.03
N MET A 221 17.63 15.35 11.97
CA MET A 221 18.45 14.68 12.96
C MET A 221 17.80 14.63 14.35
N LYS A 222 16.54 15.06 14.48
CA LYS A 222 15.82 15.14 15.75
C LYS A 222 15.50 13.75 16.27
N ALA A 223 15.37 13.61 17.60
CA ALA A 223 15.14 12.30 18.23
C ALA A 223 13.74 11.74 17.97
N ASN A 224 12.73 12.61 17.75
CA ASN A 224 11.35 12.21 17.52
C ASN A 224 10.80 12.88 16.26
N GLY A 225 10.70 12.12 15.16
CA GLY A 225 10.15 12.63 13.91
C GLY A 225 8.62 12.71 13.89
N LYS A 226 7.91 12.09 14.83
CA LYS A 226 6.44 12.02 14.77
C LYS A 226 5.77 13.39 14.80
N ALA A 227 6.21 14.27 15.70
CA ALA A 227 5.63 15.62 15.80
C ALA A 227 5.82 16.46 14.53
N THR A 228 6.96 16.32 13.85
CA THR A 228 7.21 16.96 12.55
C THR A 228 6.38 16.32 11.45
N TYR A 229 6.27 14.99 11.43
CA TYR A 229 5.43 14.26 10.49
C TYR A 229 3.96 14.68 10.58
N ASP A 230 3.40 14.78 11.79
CA ASP A 230 2.00 15.18 11.99
C ASP A 230 1.75 16.61 11.45
N LYS A 231 2.71 17.53 11.65
CA LYS A 231 2.65 18.89 11.06
C LYS A 231 2.76 18.85 9.52
N LEU A 232 3.58 17.97 8.95
CA LEU A 232 3.70 17.78 7.50
C LEU A 232 2.43 17.20 6.88
N LEU A 233 1.67 16.36 7.58
CA LEU A 233 0.37 15.86 7.12
C LEU A 233 -0.65 17.00 7.00
N VAL A 234 -0.68 17.90 7.98
CA VAL A 234 -1.53 19.11 7.92
C VAL A 234 -1.12 19.99 6.75
N PHE A 235 0.18 20.26 6.58
CA PHE A 235 0.71 20.99 5.43
C PHE A 235 0.28 20.37 4.09
N ALA A 236 0.41 19.05 3.95
CA ALA A 236 0.06 18.36 2.71
C ALA A 236 -1.41 18.54 2.35
N ASN A 237 -2.30 18.40 3.33
CA ASN A 237 -3.73 18.61 3.14
C ASN A 237 -4.07 20.06 2.77
N GLU A 238 -3.49 21.05 3.44
CA GLU A 238 -3.72 22.47 3.12
C GLU A 238 -3.20 22.84 1.73
N PHE A 239 -2.04 22.30 1.33
CA PHE A 239 -1.49 22.53 0.01
C PHE A 239 -2.36 21.89 -1.08
N SER A 240 -2.74 20.62 -0.92
CA SER A 240 -3.69 19.95 -1.81
C SER A 240 -5.01 20.70 -1.93
N ASN A 241 -5.56 21.22 -0.83
CA ASN A 241 -6.79 22.01 -0.85
C ASN A 241 -6.64 23.32 -1.62
N THR A 242 -5.47 23.96 -1.55
CA THR A 242 -5.18 25.19 -2.29
C THR A 242 -5.11 24.93 -3.79
N LEU A 243 -4.48 23.83 -4.20
CA LEU A 243 -4.37 23.41 -5.59
C LEU A 243 -5.72 23.07 -6.21
N ASN A 244 -6.57 22.31 -5.50
CA ASN A 244 -7.88 21.91 -6.03
C ASN A 244 -8.93 23.05 -6.04
N LYS A 245 -8.61 24.23 -5.47
CA LYS A 245 -9.49 25.42 -5.45
C LYS A 245 -9.15 26.45 -6.53
N GLY A 246 -7.94 26.40 -7.09
CA GLY A 246 -7.46 27.30 -8.15
C GLY A 246 -7.79 26.74 -9.52
#